data_AF-A0A8I0Q1Q9-F1
#
_entry.id   AF-A0A8I0Q1Q9-F1
#
_cell.length_a   1.000
_cell.length_b   1.000
_cell.length_c   1.000
_cell.angle_alpha   90.00
_cell.angle_beta   90.00
_cell.angle_gamma   90.00
#
_symmetry.space_group_name_H-M   'P 1'
#
loop_
_entity.id
_entity.type
_entity.pdbx_description
1 polymer ?
#
loop_
_entity_poly.entity_id
_entity_poly.type
_entity_poly.pdbx_seq_one_letter_code
_entity_poly.pdbx_strand_id
1 'polypeptide(L)'
;MKMVNLKTSTETYENASGKKETRDEYPYGLRISLENDTIEKLGTAVPDVGESIELHGVAKVLSKSVNEREGKKSVYVELQITDMALGSGSEKTAADVLFDGGE
;
A
#
# COMPACT_ATOMS: atom_id res chain seq x y z
N MET A 1 -9.78 10.20 -5.60
CA MET A 1 -9.51 9.07 -6.53
C MET A 1 -10.05 7.81 -5.89
N LYS A 2 -10.59 6.85 -6.66
CA LYS A 2 -11.02 5.56 -6.07
C LYS A 2 -9.78 4.80 -5.60
N MET A 3 -9.63 4.63 -4.29
CA MET A 3 -8.57 3.80 -3.72
C MET A 3 -8.91 2.32 -3.97
N VAL A 4 -7.92 1.55 -4.38
CA VAL A 4 -8.06 0.10 -4.61
C VAL A 4 -7.05 -0.61 -3.73
N ASN A 5 -7.53 -1.55 -2.93
CA ASN A 5 -6.67 -2.40 -2.13
C ASN A 5 -5.96 -3.42 -3.04
N LEU A 6 -4.62 -3.48 -2.94
CA LEU A 6 -3.75 -4.34 -3.76
C LEU A 6 -3.28 -5.61 -3.02
N LYS A 7 -4.00 -6.05 -1.99
CA LYS A 7 -3.70 -7.27 -1.25
C LYS A 7 -3.74 -8.48 -2.17
N THR A 8 -2.67 -9.27 -2.18
CA THR A 8 -2.52 -10.45 -3.03
C THR A 8 -3.01 -11.71 -2.35
N SER A 9 -2.80 -11.85 -1.04
CA SER A 9 -3.19 -13.04 -0.26
C SER A 9 -3.29 -12.72 1.23
N THR A 10 -4.03 -13.56 1.97
CA THR A 10 -4.04 -13.54 3.44
C THR A 10 -3.53 -14.89 3.89
N GLU A 11 -2.36 -14.94 4.51
CA GLU A 11 -1.82 -16.18 5.05
C GLU A 11 -2.04 -16.19 6.56
N THR A 12 -2.66 -17.25 7.09
CA THR A 12 -2.79 -17.45 8.53
C THR A 12 -1.75 -18.48 8.96
N TYR A 13 -0.82 -18.09 9.83
CA TYR A 13 0.18 -19.01 10.37
C TYR A 13 0.14 -19.03 11.90
N GLU A 14 0.48 -20.17 12.49
CA GLU A 14 0.64 -20.30 13.94
C GLU A 14 2.09 -20.01 14.28
N ASN A 15 2.32 -18.95 15.06
CA ASN A 15 3.65 -18.60 15.53
C ASN A 15 4.14 -19.59 16.60
N ALA A 16 5.40 -19.49 17.00
CA ALA A 16 6.01 -20.39 17.98
C ALA A 16 5.35 -20.37 19.39
N SER A 17 4.46 -19.41 19.66
CA SER A 17 3.62 -19.35 20.88
C SER A 17 2.21 -19.94 20.70
N GLY A 18 1.92 -20.58 19.56
CA GLY A 18 0.60 -21.14 19.26
C GLY A 18 -0.47 -20.08 18.97
N LYS A 19 -0.06 -18.83 18.74
CA LYS A 19 -0.98 -17.74 18.37
C LYS A 19 -1.14 -17.73 16.85
N LYS A 20 -2.39 -17.81 16.40
CA LYS A 20 -2.75 -17.64 14.99
C LYS A 20 -2.58 -16.18 14.61
N GLU A 21 -1.67 -15.91 13.69
CA GLU A 21 -1.41 -14.58 13.15
C GLU A 21 -1.75 -14.57 11.67
N THR A 22 -2.51 -13.55 11.27
CA THR A 22 -2.90 -13.31 9.88
C THR A 22 -1.93 -12.29 9.30
N ARG A 23 -1.24 -12.66 8.23
CA ARG A 23 -0.36 -11.76 7.49
C ARG A 23 -0.94 -11.50 6.11
N ASP A 24 -1.16 -10.23 5.85
CA ASP A 24 -1.58 -9.75 4.55
C ASP A 24 -0.35 -9.63 3.64
N GLU A 25 -0.42 -10.29 2.49
CA GLU A 25 0.59 -10.18 1.45
C GLU A 25 0.20 -9.07 0.47
N TYR A 26 1.21 -8.27 0.13
CA TYR A 26 1.13 -7.17 -0.82
C TYR A 26 2.27 -7.32 -1.83
N PRO A 27 2.11 -6.82 -3.06
CA PRO A 27 3.16 -6.87 -4.06
C PRO A 27 4.41 -6.12 -3.60
N TYR A 28 5.58 -6.62 -4.01
CA TYR A 28 6.90 -6.16 -3.56
C TYR A 28 7.23 -4.67 -3.86
N GLY A 29 6.40 -3.96 -4.61
CA GLY A 29 6.59 -2.53 -4.94
C GLY A 29 5.82 -1.54 -4.06
N LEU A 30 5.04 -2.00 -3.08
CA LEU A 30 4.23 -1.10 -2.22
C LEU A 30 4.91 -0.74 -0.89
N ARG A 31 6.08 -1.32 -0.61
CA ARG A 31 6.86 -1.01 0.59
C ARG A 31 7.87 0.08 0.25
N ILE A 32 7.72 1.24 0.88
CA ILE A 32 8.68 2.34 0.81
C ILE A 32 9.32 2.54 2.18
N SER A 33 10.62 2.82 2.19
CA SER A 33 11.35 3.18 3.41
C SER A 33 11.63 4.67 3.37
N LEU A 34 11.14 5.41 4.36
CA LEU A 34 11.41 6.84 4.50
C LEU A 34 12.52 7.02 5.53
N GLU A 35 13.57 7.76 5.17
CA GLU A 35 14.64 8.15 6.08
C GLU A 35 14.28 9.45 6.81
N ASN A 36 15.05 9.78 7.85
CA ASN A 36 14.79 10.93 8.71
C ASN A 36 14.66 12.25 7.92
N ASP A 37 15.57 12.53 6.99
CA ASP A 37 15.53 13.73 6.13
C ASP A 37 14.25 13.80 5.27
N THR A 38 13.76 12.66 4.78
CA THR A 38 12.52 12.60 4.00
C THR A 38 11.29 12.86 4.88
N ILE A 39 11.27 12.32 6.10
CA ILE A 39 10.19 12.54 7.07
C ILE A 39 10.15 14.02 7.48
N GLU A 40 11.31 14.63 7.74
CA GLU A 40 11.41 16.06 8.07
C GLU A 40 10.91 16.94 6.91
N LYS A 41 11.27 16.62 5.66
CA LYS A 41 10.77 17.32 4.46
C LYS A 41 9.27 17.20 4.27
N LEU A 42 8.68 16.08 4.65
CA LEU A 42 7.24 15.85 4.61
C LEU A 42 6.51 16.64 5.69
N GLY A 43 7.22 17.14 6.71
CA GLY A 43 6.64 17.96 7.78
C GLY A 43 5.64 17.21 8.65
N THR A 44 5.70 15.87 8.68
CA THR A 44 4.79 15.01 9.44
C THR A 44 5.45 14.50 10.72
N ALA A 45 4.63 14.19 11.73
CA ALA A 45 5.07 13.40 12.87
C ALA A 45 5.46 11.98 12.41
N VAL A 46 6.43 11.37 13.10
CA VAL A 46 6.82 9.97 12.89
C VAL A 46 5.67 9.09 13.38
N PRO A 47 5.00 8.31 12.49
CA PRO A 47 3.91 7.43 12.90
C PRO A 47 4.42 6.23 13.70
N ASP A 48 3.59 5.73 14.61
CA ASP A 48 3.88 4.51 15.37
C ASP A 48 3.76 3.25 14.50
N VAL A 49 4.47 2.19 14.90
CA VAL A 49 4.43 0.90 14.17
C VAL A 49 3.02 0.32 14.24
N GLY A 50 2.41 0.13 13.07
CA GLY A 50 1.06 -0.42 12.93
C GLY A 50 -0.03 0.63 12.74
N GLU A 51 0.30 1.92 12.81
CA GLU A 51 -0.63 3.00 12.49
C GLU A 51 -0.92 3.05 10.98
N SER A 52 -2.17 3.39 10.64
CA SER A 52 -2.61 3.58 9.26
C SER A 52 -2.60 5.06 8.92
N ILE A 53 -1.82 5.44 7.90
CA ILE A 53 -1.75 6.82 7.39
C ILE A 53 -2.20 6.87 5.94
N GLU A 54 -2.75 8.01 5.53
CA GLU A 54 -3.08 8.25 4.13
C GLU A 54 -1.84 8.76 3.40
N LEU A 55 -1.41 8.03 2.36
CA LEU A 55 -0.33 8.46 1.48
C LEU A 55 -0.92 8.99 0.18
N HIS A 56 -0.61 10.24 -0.12
CA HIS A 56 -0.87 10.87 -1.41
C HIS A 56 0.44 11.13 -2.11
N GLY A 57 0.49 10.91 -3.42
CA GLY A 57 1.71 11.18 -4.18
C GLY A 57 1.46 11.43 -5.65
N VAL A 58 2.35 12.20 -6.25
CA VAL A 58 2.47 12.37 -7.69
C VAL A 58 3.65 11.52 -8.13
N ALA A 59 3.46 10.73 -9.18
CA ALA A 59 4.50 9.88 -9.74
C ALA A 59 4.68 10.16 -11.23
N LYS A 60 5.93 10.14 -11.67
CA LYS A 60 6.33 10.20 -13.07
C LYS A 60 6.50 8.78 -13.60
N VAL A 61 5.94 8.51 -14.77
CA VAL A 61 6.18 7.26 -15.49
C VAL A 61 7.60 7.28 -16.07
N LEU A 62 8.44 6.33 -15.66
CA LEU A 62 9.80 6.18 -16.17
C LEU A 62 9.83 5.26 -17.38
N SER A 63 9.11 4.14 -17.31
CA SER A 63 9.09 3.14 -18.36
C SER A 63 7.74 2.45 -18.45
N LYS A 64 7.39 2.04 -19.66
CA LYS A 64 6.19 1.24 -19.94
C LYS A 64 6.58 0.18 -20.97
N SER A 65 6.34 -1.08 -20.63
CA SER A 65 6.55 -2.20 -21.52
C SER A 65 5.30 -3.06 -21.58
N VAL A 66 4.88 -3.42 -22.79
CA VAL A 66 3.79 -4.34 -23.03
C VAL A 66 4.35 -5.47 -23.86
N ASN A 67 4.30 -6.69 -23.32
CA ASN A 67 4.75 -7.88 -24.00
C ASN A 67 3.55 -8.78 -24.22
N GLU A 68 3.37 -9.26 -25.45
CA GLU A 68 2.31 -10.20 -25.80
C GLU A 68 2.96 -11.45 -26.38
N ARG A 69 2.80 -12.58 -25.68
CA ARG A 69 3.27 -13.89 -26.13
C ARG A 69 2.20 -14.93 -25.92
N GLU A 70 1.94 -15.74 -26.94
CA GLU A 70 1.01 -16.88 -26.88
C GLU A 70 -0.37 -16.51 -26.28
N GLY A 71 -0.90 -15.35 -26.66
CA GLY A 71 -2.19 -14.84 -26.19
C GLY A 71 -2.20 -14.30 -24.75
N LYS A 72 -1.06 -14.30 -24.05
CA LYS A 72 -0.91 -13.69 -22.73
C LYS A 72 -0.23 -12.33 -22.85
N LYS A 73 -0.93 -11.31 -22.37
CA LYS A 73 -0.45 -9.93 -22.31
C LYS A 73 0.13 -9.63 -20.93
N SER A 74 1.40 -9.27 -20.88
CA SER A 74 2.09 -8.79 -19.68
C SER A 74 2.32 -7.30 -19.81
N VAL A 75 1.91 -6.54 -18.79
CA VAL A 75 2.10 -5.09 -18.72
C VAL A 75 3.03 -4.78 -17.56
N TYR A 76 4.06 -4.01 -17.86
CA TYR A 76 5.01 -3.49 -16.88
C TYR A 76 5.02 -1.97 -16.97
N VAL A 77 4.91 -1.31 -15.82
CA VAL A 77 5.00 0.15 -15.70
C VAL A 77 5.93 0.45 -14.52
N GLU A 78 6.95 1.28 -14.77
CA GLU A 78 7.85 1.78 -13.74
C GLU A 78 7.47 3.22 -13.40
N LEU A 79 7.27 3.49 -12.11
CA LEU A 79 6.85 4.78 -11.58
C LEU A 79 7.91 5.30 -10.59
N GLN A 80 8.26 6.58 -10.71
CA GLN A 80 9.04 7.29 -9.71
C GLN A 80 8.15 8.29 -9.00
N ILE A 81 8.00 8.15 -7.68
CA ILE A 81 7.30 9.14 -6.85
C ILE A 81 8.17 10.40 -6.83
N THR A 82 7.61 11.52 -7.29
CA THR A 82 8.29 12.82 -7.33
C THR A 82 7.86 13.71 -6.17
N ASP A 83 6.58 13.64 -5.82
CA ASP A 83 5.97 14.45 -4.77
C ASP A 83 5.14 13.52 -3.89
N MET A 84 5.23 13.68 -2.58
CA MET A 84 4.52 12.85 -1.61
C MET A 84 3.99 13.73 -0.49
N ALA A 85 2.81 13.38 0.02
CA ALA A 85 2.21 13.96 1.21
C ALA A 85 1.65 12.82 2.07
N LEU A 86 1.89 12.91 3.37
CA LEU A 86 1.33 12.00 4.36
C LEU A 86 0.24 12.76 5.11
N GLY A 87 -0.96 12.22 5.10
CA GLY A 87 -2.12 12.74 5.83
C GLY A 87 -2.44 11.87 7.03
N SER A 88 -3.16 12.45 7.99
CA SER A 88 -3.81 11.71 9.08
C SER A 88 -4.79 10.73 8.44
N GLY A 89 -4.48 9.43 8.47
CA GLY A 89 -5.36 8.44 7.87
C GLY A 89 -6.68 8.39 8.63
N SER A 90 -7.81 8.50 7.92
CA SER A 90 -9.08 8.14 8.54
C SER A 90 -9.04 6.65 8.91
N GLU A 91 -8.96 6.33 10.19
CA GLU A 91 -9.11 4.96 10.68
C GLU A 91 -10.49 4.45 10.25
N LYS A 92 -10.53 3.70 9.14
CA LYS A 92 -11.74 2.99 8.76
C LYS A 92 -11.95 1.89 9.77
N THR A 93 -12.78 2.19 10.77
CA THR A 93 -13.18 1.22 11.78
C THR A 93 -13.83 0.01 11.11
N ALA A 94 -13.75 -1.17 11.74
CA ALA A 94 -14.38 -2.39 11.22
C ALA A 94 -15.89 -2.21 10.93
N ALA A 95 -16.55 -1.24 11.58
CA ALA A 95 -17.92 -0.85 11.27
C ALA A 95 -18.06 -0.23 9.87
N ASP A 96 -17.15 0.64 9.44
CA ASP A 96 -17.21 1.31 8.13
C ASP A 96 -17.13 0.29 6.96
N VAL A 97 -16.32 -0.76 7.13
CA VAL A 97 -16.17 -1.84 6.13
C VAL A 97 -17.42 -2.75 6.07
N LEU A 98 -18.13 -2.90 7.18
CA LEU A 98 -19.34 -3.73 7.25
C LEU A 98 -20.59 -3.03 6.67
N PHE A 99 -20.61 -1.68 6.64
CA PHE A 99 -21.75 -0.91 6.15
C PHE A 99 -21.65 -0.48 4.66
N ASP A 100 -20.49 -0.59 4.01
CA ASP A 100 -20.31 -0.28 2.57
C ASP A 100 -20.93 -1.35 1.62
N GLY A 101 -21.56 -2.40 2.17
CA GLY A 101 -22.21 -3.49 1.44
C GLY A 101 -23.72 -3.33 1.18
N GLY A 102 -24.30 -2.14 1.35
CA GLY A 102 -25.73 -1.91 1.21
C GLY A 102 -26.10 -0.58 0.57
N GLU A 103 -25.94 -0.46 -0.75
CA GLU A 103 -26.96 -0.06 -1.75
C GLU A 103 -26.38 0.02 -3.17
#